data_AF-A0A1M5L7A7-F1
#
_entry.id   AF-A0A1M5L7A7-F1
#
_cell.length_a   1.000
_cell.length_b   1.000
_cell.length_c   1.000
_cell.angle_alpha   90.00
_cell.angle_beta   90.00
_cell.angle_gamma   90.00
#
_symmetry.space_group_name_H-M   'P 1'
#
loop_
_entity.id
_entity.type
_entity.pdbx_description
1 polymer ?
#
loop_
_entity_poly.entity_id
_entity_poly.type
_entity_poly.pdbx_seq_one_letter_code
_entity_poly.pdbx_strand_id
1 'polypeptide(L)'
;MEEQQNNSSSSLKVIIAILAVLLVGSLVYIYKISTDVKEVKTELTKTVSDKDMVMKDLQELKTTYDAAIAENTSMSDELVKERDKVVKLMDEVSKSKGDVSKYKTQYAKLEKNMKVLIAENETLKKENKTLTTQRDSTIVVLGESQKYNQVLVGQNEELSKTVEKGSKLSVLNMKTSAYKIRSSGKQIETDKAGRADVLRISFTIAENQIAKSGDKEYYVQVIDSKNNVLGEKQTATFGDNSLTYSFISKVKYENKTVQVSQDLRGKDFAKGAYFVNVFDQNELVSKTSFTLK
;
A
#
# COMPACT_ATOMS: atom_id res chain seq x y z
N MET A 1 -131.64 41.78 -42.93
CA MET A 1 -131.36 40.48 -43.56
C MET A 1 -129.86 40.36 -43.71
N GLU A 2 -129.37 39.13 -43.59
CA GLU A 2 -127.99 38.60 -43.63
C GLU A 2 -126.98 39.38 -44.52
N GLU A 3 -125.66 39.37 -44.30
CA GLU A 3 -124.79 38.21 -44.10
C GLU A 3 -123.34 38.63 -43.68
N GLN A 4 -122.56 37.69 -43.13
CA GLN A 4 -121.15 37.78 -42.69
C GLN A 4 -120.16 37.92 -43.90
N GLN A 5 -118.85 38.18 -43.84
CA GLN A 5 -117.78 37.46 -43.13
C GLN A 5 -116.34 38.03 -43.42
N ASN A 6 -115.46 37.98 -42.41
CA ASN A 6 -114.01 37.63 -42.37
C ASN A 6 -112.93 38.25 -43.30
N ASN A 7 -111.88 38.81 -42.66
CA ASN A 7 -110.48 38.72 -43.16
C ASN A 7 -109.40 38.94 -42.06
N SER A 8 -109.34 38.08 -41.03
CA SER A 8 -108.29 38.12 -39.96
C SER A 8 -107.44 36.83 -39.85
N SER A 9 -107.59 35.87 -40.77
CA SER A 9 -107.00 34.53 -40.68
C SER A 9 -105.69 34.32 -41.47
N SER A 10 -105.27 35.29 -42.27
CA SER A 10 -104.06 35.19 -43.12
C SER A 10 -102.79 35.67 -42.39
N SER A 11 -102.82 36.83 -41.72
CA SER A 11 -101.64 37.37 -40.99
C SER A 11 -101.25 36.53 -39.78
N LEU A 12 -102.22 35.95 -39.08
CA LEU A 12 -102.01 35.08 -37.91
C LEU A 12 -101.27 33.78 -38.30
N LYS A 13 -101.59 33.19 -39.46
CA LYS A 13 -100.91 31.99 -39.96
C LYS A 13 -99.44 32.24 -40.35
N VAL A 14 -99.15 33.40 -40.93
CA VAL A 14 -97.76 33.80 -41.27
C VAL A 14 -96.94 34.03 -40.01
N ILE A 15 -97.50 34.69 -38.99
CA ILE A 15 -96.83 34.89 -37.70
C ILE A 15 -96.59 33.55 -37.01
N ILE A 16 -97.56 32.63 -37.01
CA ILE A 16 -97.42 31.27 -36.45
C ILE A 16 -96.33 30.48 -37.20
N ALA A 17 -96.24 30.59 -38.53
CA ALA A 17 -95.20 29.93 -39.31
C ALA A 17 -93.79 30.46 -38.99
N ILE A 18 -93.64 31.78 -38.86
CA ILE A 18 -92.36 32.41 -38.47
C ILE A 18 -91.98 32.02 -37.04
N LEU A 19 -92.93 32.02 -36.11
CA LEU A 19 -92.71 31.59 -34.73
C LEU A 19 -92.35 30.10 -34.65
N ALA A 20 -92.98 29.24 -35.46
CA ALA A 20 -92.64 27.82 -35.54
C ALA A 20 -91.21 27.60 -36.07
N VAL A 21 -90.78 28.36 -37.09
CA VAL A 21 -89.40 28.29 -37.60
C VAL A 21 -88.39 28.81 -36.58
N LEU A 22 -88.70 29.91 -35.87
CA LEU A 22 -87.86 30.43 -34.78
C LEU A 22 -87.78 29.45 -33.60
N LEU A 23 -88.89 28.78 -33.27
CA LEU A 23 -88.94 27.75 -32.24
C LEU A 23 -88.08 26.54 -32.63
N VAL A 24 -88.20 26.04 -33.86
CA VAL A 24 -87.36 24.93 -34.34
C VAL A 24 -85.89 25.33 -34.39
N GLY A 25 -85.56 26.54 -34.87
CA GLY A 25 -84.19 27.05 -34.89
C GLY A 25 -83.58 27.19 -33.49
N SER A 26 -84.36 27.66 -32.51
CA SER A 26 -83.92 27.76 -31.11
C SER A 26 -83.76 26.39 -30.44
N LEU A 27 -84.64 25.43 -30.73
CA LEU A 27 -84.51 24.05 -30.23
C LEU A 27 -83.27 23.35 -30.81
N VAL A 28 -82.96 23.54 -32.10
CA VAL A 28 -81.73 23.02 -32.72
C VAL A 28 -80.49 23.68 -32.12
N TYR A 29 -80.52 25.00 -31.88
CA TYR A 29 -79.42 25.72 -31.25
C TYR A 29 -79.18 25.27 -29.80
N ILE A 30 -80.25 25.08 -29.02
CA ILE A 30 -80.19 24.56 -27.63
C ILE A 30 -79.66 23.13 -27.62
N TYR A 31 -80.09 22.27 -28.55
CA TYR A 31 -79.59 20.90 -28.66
C TYR A 31 -78.08 20.87 -28.97
N LYS A 32 -77.61 21.72 -29.90
CA LYS A 32 -76.19 21.85 -30.23
C LYS A 32 -75.37 22.33 -29.02
N ILE A 33 -75.79 23.40 -28.36
CA ILE A 33 -75.15 23.91 -27.14
C ILE A 33 -75.15 22.87 -26.03
N SER A 34 -76.23 22.12 -25.83
CA SER A 34 -76.31 21.12 -24.75
C SER A 34 -75.36 19.94 -25.01
N THR A 35 -75.16 19.57 -26.27
CA THR A 35 -74.22 18.53 -26.69
C THR A 35 -72.78 19.02 -26.54
N ASP A 36 -72.46 20.23 -27.03
CA ASP A 36 -71.15 20.87 -26.87
C ASP A 36 -70.79 21.03 -25.38
N VAL A 37 -71.75 21.44 -24.53
CA VAL A 37 -71.54 21.57 -23.07
C VAL A 37 -71.30 20.21 -22.41
N LYS A 38 -71.95 19.14 -22.87
CA LYS A 38 -71.69 17.78 -22.35
C LYS A 38 -70.31 17.28 -22.74
N GLU A 39 -69.89 17.47 -24.00
CA GLU A 39 -68.55 17.10 -24.46
C GLU A 39 -67.46 17.88 -23.71
N VAL A 40 -67.60 19.20 -23.62
CA VAL A 40 -66.68 20.06 -22.86
C VAL A 40 -66.64 19.68 -21.38
N LYS A 41 -67.78 19.32 -20.76
CA LYS A 41 -67.81 18.91 -19.35
C LYS A 41 -67.13 17.55 -19.13
N THR A 42 -67.33 16.60 -20.05
CA THR A 42 -66.67 15.28 -20.00
C THR A 42 -65.15 15.42 -20.21
N GLU A 43 -64.73 16.22 -21.19
CA GLU A 43 -63.32 16.49 -21.48
C GLU A 43 -62.64 17.25 -20.33
N LEU A 44 -63.32 18.23 -19.74
CA LEU A 44 -62.84 18.94 -18.56
C LEU A 44 -62.69 18.00 -17.35
N THR A 45 -63.67 17.12 -17.10
CA THR A 45 -63.62 16.15 -16.00
C THR A 45 -62.46 15.17 -16.18
N LYS A 46 -62.26 14.65 -17.40
CA LYS A 46 -61.14 13.77 -17.74
C LYS A 46 -59.79 14.48 -17.57
N THR A 47 -59.69 15.73 -18.01
CA THR A 47 -58.49 16.55 -17.91
C THR A 47 -58.10 16.85 -16.47
N VAL A 48 -59.08 17.16 -15.60
CA VAL A 48 -58.84 17.36 -14.16
C VAL A 48 -58.34 16.07 -13.51
N SER A 49 -58.97 14.93 -13.80
CA SER A 49 -58.51 13.62 -13.30
C SER A 49 -57.10 13.27 -13.76
N ASP A 50 -56.77 13.52 -15.02
CA ASP A 50 -55.44 13.25 -15.57
C ASP A 50 -54.36 14.15 -14.96
N LYS A 51 -54.71 15.41 -14.65
CA LYS A 51 -53.83 16.35 -13.96
C LYS A 51 -53.50 15.90 -12.55
N ASP A 52 -54.51 15.46 -11.79
CA ASP A 52 -54.34 14.99 -10.42
C ASP A 52 -53.44 13.73 -10.36
N MET A 53 -53.59 12.83 -11.33
CA MET A 53 -52.71 11.67 -11.47
C MET A 53 -51.26 12.07 -11.72
N VAL A 54 -50.99 12.94 -12.72
CA VAL A 54 -49.62 13.40 -13.01
C VAL A 54 -49.00 14.12 -11.81
N MET A 55 -49.79 14.93 -11.09
CA MET A 55 -49.31 15.61 -9.88
C MET A 55 -48.91 14.61 -8.79
N LYS A 56 -49.74 13.58 -8.56
CA LYS A 56 -49.45 12.52 -7.60
C LYS A 56 -48.15 11.79 -7.96
N ASP A 57 -47.99 11.40 -9.22
CA ASP A 57 -46.81 10.67 -9.70
C ASP A 57 -45.53 11.52 -9.54
N LEU A 58 -45.60 12.82 -9.85
CA LEU A 58 -44.48 13.74 -9.62
C LEU A 58 -44.14 13.93 -8.13
N GLN A 59 -45.16 13.92 -7.26
CA GLN A 59 -44.95 14.03 -5.82
C GLN A 59 -44.30 12.77 -5.23
N GLU A 60 -44.66 11.59 -5.74
CA GLU A 60 -43.98 10.34 -5.42
C GLU A 60 -42.53 10.37 -5.89
N LEU A 61 -42.29 10.78 -7.14
CA LEU A 61 -40.96 10.92 -7.72
C LEU A 61 -40.06 11.87 -6.89
N LYS A 62 -40.62 13.01 -6.46
CA LYS A 62 -39.93 13.96 -5.56
C LYS A 62 -39.57 13.30 -4.23
N THR A 63 -40.49 12.54 -3.65
CA THR A 63 -40.28 11.85 -2.37
C THR A 63 -39.14 10.83 -2.46
N THR A 64 -39.05 10.09 -3.57
CA THR A 64 -37.94 9.17 -3.82
C THR A 64 -36.59 9.89 -3.89
N TYR A 65 -36.53 11.04 -4.57
CA TYR A 65 -35.31 11.85 -4.59
C TYR A 65 -34.95 12.41 -3.21
N ASP A 66 -35.91 12.97 -2.47
CA ASP A 66 -35.66 13.53 -1.14
C ASP A 66 -35.11 12.45 -0.18
N ALA A 67 -35.62 11.21 -0.27
CA ALA A 67 -35.11 10.07 0.49
C ALA A 67 -33.65 9.74 0.12
N ALA A 68 -33.33 9.66 -1.18
CA ALA A 68 -31.97 9.38 -1.65
C ALA A 68 -30.97 10.51 -1.32
N ILE A 69 -31.41 11.76 -1.35
CA ILE A 69 -30.59 12.93 -0.96
C ILE A 69 -30.29 12.89 0.53
N ALA A 70 -31.23 12.47 1.38
CA ALA A 70 -31.04 12.37 2.82
C ALA A 70 -29.95 11.35 3.21
N GLU A 71 -29.63 10.40 2.34
CA GLU A 71 -28.52 9.47 2.54
C GLU A 71 -27.13 10.12 2.37
N ASN A 72 -27.06 11.37 1.91
CA ASN A 72 -25.85 12.19 1.82
C ASN A 72 -24.67 11.49 1.12
N THR A 73 -24.97 10.92 -0.04
CA THR A 73 -24.01 10.21 -0.88
C THR A 73 -23.26 11.16 -1.81
N SER A 74 -22.24 10.67 -2.53
CA SER A 74 -21.48 11.48 -3.49
C SER A 74 -22.30 12.04 -4.66
N MET A 75 -23.50 11.49 -4.92
CA MET A 75 -24.39 11.97 -5.98
C MET A 75 -25.47 12.94 -5.47
N SER A 76 -25.40 13.37 -4.21
CA SER A 76 -26.42 14.25 -3.61
C SER A 76 -26.69 15.49 -4.46
N ASP A 77 -25.65 16.12 -5.01
CA ASP A 77 -25.79 17.30 -5.87
C ASP A 77 -26.53 17.01 -7.18
N GLU A 78 -26.32 15.84 -7.77
CA GLU A 78 -26.99 15.43 -9.01
C GLU A 78 -28.45 15.04 -8.75
N LEU A 79 -28.71 14.35 -7.63
CA LEU A 79 -30.06 14.02 -7.18
C LEU A 79 -30.86 15.29 -6.88
N VAL A 80 -30.27 16.30 -6.22
CA VAL A 80 -30.90 17.60 -5.98
C VAL A 80 -31.27 18.29 -7.29
N LYS A 81 -30.37 18.30 -8.28
CA LYS A 81 -30.64 18.91 -9.60
C LYS A 81 -31.81 18.25 -10.32
N GLU A 82 -31.90 16.92 -10.31
CA GLU A 82 -33.04 16.21 -10.93
C GLU A 82 -34.34 16.40 -10.12
N ARG A 83 -34.27 16.40 -8.78
CA ARG A 83 -35.41 16.73 -7.90
C ARG A 83 -35.97 18.11 -8.22
N ASP A 84 -35.12 19.11 -8.43
CA ASP A 84 -35.55 20.46 -8.76
C ASP A 84 -36.24 20.55 -10.13
N LYS A 85 -35.90 19.67 -11.09
CA LYS A 85 -36.67 19.54 -12.35
C LYS A 85 -38.06 18.98 -12.11
N VAL A 86 -38.20 18.02 -11.19
CA VAL A 86 -39.51 17.49 -10.77
C VAL A 86 -40.36 18.61 -10.15
N VAL A 87 -39.79 19.39 -9.23
CA VAL A 87 -40.49 20.53 -8.60
C VAL A 87 -40.94 21.55 -9.64
N LYS A 88 -40.08 21.92 -10.60
CA LYS A 88 -40.45 22.81 -11.71
C LYS A 88 -41.61 22.25 -12.55
N LEU A 89 -41.59 20.95 -12.84
CA LEU A 89 -42.65 20.31 -13.61
C LEU A 89 -43.98 20.26 -12.82
N MET A 90 -43.92 20.04 -11.51
CA MET A 90 -45.11 20.15 -10.63
C MET A 90 -45.72 21.56 -10.70
N ASP A 91 -44.90 22.60 -10.62
CA ASP A 91 -45.36 23.99 -10.74
C ASP A 91 -46.04 24.25 -12.09
N GLU A 92 -45.49 23.74 -13.19
CA GLU A 92 -46.08 23.86 -14.53
C GLU A 92 -47.42 23.12 -14.64
N VAL A 93 -47.50 21.88 -14.16
CA VAL A 93 -48.73 21.07 -14.15
C VAL A 93 -49.82 21.79 -13.36
N SER A 94 -49.49 22.35 -12.20
CA SER A 94 -50.43 23.08 -11.34
C SER A 94 -51.09 24.28 -12.05
N LYS A 95 -50.32 24.99 -12.89
CA LYS A 95 -50.76 26.18 -13.63
C LYS A 95 -51.45 25.85 -14.96
N SER A 96 -51.32 24.63 -15.47
CA SER A 96 -51.90 24.24 -16.75
C SER A 96 -53.43 24.22 -16.70
N LYS A 97 -54.04 24.69 -17.80
CA LYS A 97 -55.49 24.65 -18.07
C LYS A 97 -55.67 23.97 -19.42
N GLY A 98 -56.08 22.70 -19.44
CA GLY A 98 -56.26 21.91 -20.66
C GLY A 98 -55.39 20.65 -20.70
N ASP A 99 -55.11 20.15 -21.90
CA ASP A 99 -54.44 18.87 -22.15
C ASP A 99 -53.11 18.71 -21.38
N VAL A 100 -53.01 17.62 -20.62
CA VAL A 100 -51.83 17.26 -19.81
C VAL A 100 -50.93 16.20 -20.45
N SER A 101 -51.21 15.78 -21.69
CA SER A 101 -50.47 14.73 -22.39
C SER A 101 -48.97 15.02 -22.48
N LYS A 102 -48.59 16.29 -22.69
CA LYS A 102 -47.18 16.73 -22.68
C LYS A 102 -46.50 16.47 -21.33
N TYR A 103 -47.20 16.69 -20.22
CA TYR A 103 -46.65 16.51 -18.88
C TYR A 103 -46.48 15.03 -18.54
N LYS A 104 -47.39 14.16 -19.01
CA LYS A 104 -47.24 12.70 -18.90
C LYS A 104 -45.93 12.22 -19.56
N THR A 105 -45.61 12.75 -20.75
CA THR A 105 -44.34 12.42 -21.43
C THR A 105 -43.11 12.94 -20.68
N GLN A 106 -43.18 14.16 -20.13
CA GLN A 106 -42.08 14.72 -19.35
C GLN A 106 -41.86 13.97 -18.03
N TYR A 107 -42.94 13.60 -17.34
CA TYR A 107 -42.90 12.74 -16.16
C TYR A 107 -42.21 11.40 -16.48
N ALA A 108 -42.62 10.71 -17.54
CA ALA A 108 -42.02 9.42 -17.92
C ALA A 108 -40.51 9.53 -18.17
N LYS A 109 -40.04 10.67 -18.70
CA LYS A 109 -38.61 10.95 -18.87
C LYS A 109 -37.91 11.15 -17.52
N LEU A 110 -38.49 11.93 -16.61
CA LEU A 110 -37.92 12.16 -15.29
C LEU A 110 -37.93 10.89 -14.43
N GLU A 111 -38.98 10.08 -14.53
CA GLU A 111 -39.08 8.77 -13.87
C GLU A 111 -37.99 7.81 -14.38
N LYS A 112 -37.77 7.76 -15.69
CA LYS A 112 -36.68 6.96 -16.27
C LYS A 112 -35.31 7.42 -15.77
N ASN A 113 -35.07 8.74 -15.75
CA ASN A 113 -33.82 9.30 -15.24
C ASN A 113 -33.61 8.98 -13.76
N MET A 114 -34.66 9.10 -12.94
CA MET A 114 -34.63 8.74 -11.52
C MET A 114 -34.23 7.29 -11.32
N LYS A 115 -34.83 6.34 -12.05
CA LYS A 115 -34.50 4.92 -11.95
C LYS A 115 -33.03 4.65 -12.26
N VAL A 116 -32.47 5.30 -13.28
CA VAL A 116 -31.04 5.18 -13.62
C VAL A 116 -30.18 5.76 -12.50
N LEU A 117 -30.46 6.98 -12.06
CA LEU A 117 -29.63 7.69 -11.09
C LEU A 117 -29.66 7.02 -9.71
N ILE A 118 -30.80 6.48 -9.28
CA ILE A 118 -30.91 5.70 -8.03
C ILE A 118 -30.16 4.37 -8.14
N ALA A 119 -30.23 3.68 -9.28
CA ALA A 119 -29.49 2.42 -9.48
C ALA A 119 -27.97 2.65 -9.47
N GLU A 120 -27.51 3.74 -10.07
CA GLU A 120 -26.10 4.14 -10.03
C GLU A 120 -25.67 4.49 -8.59
N ASN A 121 -26.54 5.17 -7.83
CA ASN A 121 -26.27 5.50 -6.43
C ASN A 121 -26.07 4.27 -5.55
N GLU A 122 -26.97 3.30 -5.67
CA GLU A 122 -26.86 2.03 -4.96
C GLU A 122 -25.59 1.26 -5.35
N THR A 123 -25.21 1.33 -6.63
CA THR A 123 -23.96 0.74 -7.12
C THR A 123 -22.74 1.40 -6.47
N LEU A 124 -22.66 2.73 -6.49
CA LEU A 124 -21.56 3.46 -5.85
C LEU A 124 -21.51 3.26 -4.33
N LYS A 125 -22.66 3.14 -3.64
CA LYS A 125 -22.72 2.80 -2.21
C LYS A 125 -22.12 1.43 -1.94
N LYS A 126 -22.47 0.44 -2.75
CA LYS A 126 -21.94 -0.92 -2.64
C LYS A 126 -20.43 -0.95 -2.88
N GLU A 127 -19.96 -0.28 -3.93
CA GLU A 127 -18.54 -0.18 -4.26
C GLU A 127 -17.76 0.53 -3.15
N ASN A 128 -18.25 1.65 -2.63
CA ASN A 128 -17.62 2.34 -1.50
C ASN A 128 -17.52 1.48 -0.24
N LYS A 129 -18.54 0.67 0.06
CA LYS A 129 -18.49 -0.28 1.19
C LYS A 129 -17.44 -1.36 0.96
N THR A 130 -17.36 -1.91 -0.25
CA THR A 130 -16.33 -2.88 -0.62
C THR A 130 -14.94 -2.28 -0.53
N LEU A 131 -14.72 -1.08 -1.07
CA LEU A 131 -13.43 -0.38 -1.01
C LEU A 131 -13.03 -0.07 0.43
N THR A 132 -13.97 0.38 1.27
CA THR A 132 -13.73 0.61 2.70
C THR A 132 -13.27 -0.67 3.40
N THR A 133 -13.96 -1.79 3.14
CA THR A 133 -13.61 -3.09 3.72
C THR A 133 -12.23 -3.57 3.24
N GLN A 134 -11.93 -3.44 1.96
CA GLN A 134 -10.63 -3.81 1.38
C GLN A 134 -9.49 -2.93 1.92
N ARG A 135 -9.72 -1.62 2.05
CA ARG A 135 -8.77 -0.68 2.66
C ARG A 135 -8.47 -1.07 4.10
N ASP A 136 -9.50 -1.31 4.91
CA ASP A 136 -9.33 -1.64 6.32
C ASP A 136 -8.60 -2.97 6.50
N SER A 137 -8.93 -3.98 5.69
CA SER A 137 -8.20 -5.25 5.64
C SER A 137 -6.74 -5.06 5.22
N THR A 138 -6.48 -4.21 4.23
CA THR A 138 -5.11 -3.92 3.77
C THR A 138 -4.30 -3.22 4.86
N ILE A 139 -4.88 -2.27 5.59
CA ILE A 139 -4.22 -1.58 6.70
C ILE A 139 -3.81 -2.58 7.80
N VAL A 140 -4.70 -3.51 8.15
CA VAL A 140 -4.40 -4.55 9.15
C VAL A 140 -3.25 -5.44 8.69
N VAL A 141 -3.34 -6.00 7.48
CA VAL A 141 -2.31 -6.91 6.93
C VAL A 141 -0.97 -6.18 6.78
N LEU A 142 -0.97 -4.91 6.35
CA LEU A 142 0.25 -4.11 6.24
C LEU A 142 0.89 -3.88 7.62
N GLY A 143 0.10 -3.54 8.63
CA GLY A 143 0.59 -3.35 10.00
C GLY A 143 1.18 -4.63 10.60
N GLU A 144 0.54 -5.78 10.38
CA GLU A 144 1.05 -7.08 10.79
C GLU A 144 2.37 -7.43 10.09
N SER A 145 2.45 -7.20 8.78
CA SER A 145 3.66 -7.42 7.98
C SER A 145 4.83 -6.53 8.43
N GLN A 146 4.57 -5.26 8.73
CA GLN A 146 5.58 -4.34 9.25
C GLN A 146 6.12 -4.79 10.61
N LYS A 147 5.23 -5.20 11.53
CA LYS A 147 5.63 -5.73 12.84
C LYS A 147 6.46 -7.00 12.70
N TYR A 148 6.06 -7.92 11.83
CA TYR A 148 6.81 -9.15 11.57
C TYR A 148 8.20 -8.86 11.00
N ASN A 149 8.30 -7.95 10.03
CA ASN A 149 9.58 -7.51 9.47
C ASN A 149 10.48 -6.86 10.52
N GLN A 150 9.94 -6.03 11.40
CA GLN A 150 10.72 -5.41 12.48
C GLN A 150 11.30 -6.46 13.44
N VAL A 151 10.50 -7.48 13.80
CA VAL A 151 10.97 -8.61 14.62
C VAL A 151 12.05 -9.40 13.89
N LEU A 152 11.87 -9.72 12.61
CA LEU A 152 12.88 -10.44 11.83
C LEU A 152 14.19 -9.67 11.72
N VAL A 153 14.13 -8.34 11.49
CA VAL A 153 15.33 -7.50 11.44
C VAL A 153 16.05 -7.53 12.78
N GLY A 154 15.32 -7.36 13.89
CA GLY A 154 15.90 -7.44 15.24
C GLY A 154 16.56 -8.80 15.53
N GLN A 155 15.89 -9.90 15.17
CA GLN A 155 16.44 -11.25 15.32
C GLN A 155 17.68 -11.47 14.44
N ASN A 156 17.69 -10.94 13.22
CA ASN A 156 18.82 -11.05 12.31
C ASN A 156 20.03 -10.25 12.82
N GLU A 157 19.81 -9.05 13.37
CA GLU A 157 20.89 -8.28 14.00
C GLU A 157 21.49 -9.01 15.21
N GLU A 158 20.65 -9.61 16.06
CA GLU A 158 21.11 -10.39 17.21
C GLU A 158 21.87 -11.65 16.77
N LEU A 159 21.35 -12.36 15.77
CA LEU A 159 22.02 -13.53 15.19
C LEU A 159 23.34 -13.13 14.54
N SER A 160 23.39 -12.02 13.81
CA SER A 160 24.62 -11.50 13.20
C SER A 160 25.68 -11.21 14.26
N LYS A 161 25.32 -10.55 15.37
CA LYS A 161 26.25 -10.30 16.50
C LYS A 161 26.71 -11.61 17.16
N THR A 162 25.83 -12.58 17.27
CA THR A 162 26.13 -13.90 17.85
C THR A 162 27.08 -14.69 16.95
N VAL A 163 26.83 -14.68 15.64
CA VAL A 163 27.70 -15.32 14.64
C VAL A 163 29.05 -14.62 14.60
N GLU A 164 29.11 -13.29 14.62
CA GLU A 164 30.37 -12.54 14.65
C GLU A 164 31.24 -12.97 15.84
N LYS A 165 30.67 -12.95 17.06
CA LYS A 165 31.36 -13.41 18.27
C LYS A 165 31.73 -14.88 18.22
N GLY A 166 30.80 -15.74 17.78
CA GLY A 166 30.99 -17.18 17.70
C GLY A 166 31.96 -17.62 16.60
N SER A 167 32.18 -16.79 15.58
CA SER A 167 33.07 -17.05 14.44
C SER A 167 34.53 -16.74 14.72
N LYS A 168 34.85 -16.08 15.84
CA LYS A 168 36.24 -15.78 16.23
C LYS A 168 37.04 -17.08 16.40
N LEU A 169 38.24 -17.11 15.83
CA LEU A 169 39.13 -18.26 15.88
C LEU A 169 40.03 -18.21 17.11
N SER A 170 40.08 -19.30 17.86
CA SER A 170 40.95 -19.43 19.03
C SER A 170 42.34 -19.93 18.62
N VAL A 171 43.38 -19.20 19.01
CA VAL A 171 44.78 -19.61 18.83
C VAL A 171 45.35 -20.14 20.14
N LEU A 172 45.64 -21.43 20.17
CA LEU A 172 46.03 -22.21 21.34
C LEU A 172 47.42 -22.82 21.18
N ASN A 173 47.94 -23.41 22.27
CA ASN A 173 49.15 -24.25 22.27
C ASN A 173 50.38 -23.57 21.65
N MET A 174 50.59 -22.28 21.94
CA MET A 174 51.72 -21.56 21.38
C MET A 174 53.03 -22.05 21.99
N LYS A 175 53.97 -22.44 21.14
CA LYS A 175 55.29 -22.97 21.48
C LYS A 175 56.37 -22.22 20.73
N THR A 176 57.49 -22.02 21.41
CA THR A 176 58.66 -21.35 20.84
C THR A 176 59.90 -22.17 21.17
N SER A 177 60.75 -22.38 20.18
CA SER A 177 62.02 -23.09 20.32
C SER A 177 63.07 -22.42 19.43
N ALA A 178 64.32 -22.35 19.90
CA ALA A 178 65.43 -21.84 19.11
C ALA A 178 66.30 -22.99 18.60
N TYR A 179 66.75 -22.89 17.36
CA TYR A 179 67.51 -23.95 16.69
C TYR A 179 68.81 -23.40 16.11
N LYS A 180 69.88 -24.18 16.28
CA LYS A 180 71.13 -24.05 15.53
C LYS A 180 71.03 -24.87 14.23
N ILE A 181 71.37 -24.28 13.10
CA ILE A 181 71.49 -24.97 11.82
C ILE A 181 72.96 -25.39 11.63
N ARG A 182 73.22 -26.71 11.56
CA ARG A 182 74.55 -27.22 11.19
C ARG A 182 74.82 -26.99 9.70
N SER A 183 76.09 -27.06 9.29
CA SER A 183 76.49 -27.06 7.87
C SER A 183 75.78 -28.13 7.05
N SER A 184 75.38 -29.24 7.67
CA SER A 184 74.59 -30.32 7.06
C SER A 184 73.09 -30.01 6.91
N GLY A 185 72.63 -28.81 7.29
CA GLY A 185 71.21 -28.43 7.33
C GLY A 185 70.43 -28.97 8.54
N LYS A 186 71.04 -29.82 9.38
CA LYS A 186 70.37 -30.38 10.56
C LYS A 186 70.10 -29.29 11.60
N GLN A 187 68.84 -29.17 12.03
CA GLN A 187 68.42 -28.28 13.10
C GLN A 187 68.59 -28.95 14.47
N ILE A 188 69.23 -28.26 15.42
CA ILE A 188 69.43 -28.73 16.79
C ILE A 188 68.93 -27.67 17.75
N GLU A 189 68.01 -28.03 18.64
CA GLU A 189 67.46 -27.12 19.62
C GLU A 189 68.57 -26.58 20.55
N THR A 190 68.52 -25.29 20.86
CA THR A 190 69.47 -24.64 21.76
C THR A 190 68.78 -23.52 22.52
N ASP A 191 69.17 -23.34 23.78
CA ASP A 191 68.77 -22.19 24.60
C ASP A 191 69.81 -21.07 24.58
N LYS A 192 70.92 -21.21 23.84
CA LYS A 192 72.03 -20.25 23.83
C LYS A 192 71.85 -19.24 22.71
N ALA A 193 71.82 -17.95 23.06
CA ALA A 193 71.53 -16.86 22.14
C ALA A 193 72.53 -16.82 20.97
N GLY A 194 73.83 -16.87 21.27
CA GLY A 194 74.89 -16.87 20.25
C GLY A 194 75.02 -18.17 19.44
N ARG A 195 74.17 -19.18 19.68
CA ARG A 195 74.13 -20.42 18.87
C ARG A 195 72.84 -20.56 18.06
N ALA A 196 71.83 -19.76 18.34
CA ALA A 196 70.56 -19.83 17.64
C ALA A 196 70.71 -19.20 16.25
N ASP A 197 70.23 -19.89 15.23
CA ASP A 197 70.15 -19.40 13.84
C ASP A 197 68.68 -19.18 13.42
N VAL A 198 67.76 -19.87 14.10
CA VAL A 198 66.32 -19.84 13.80
C VAL A 198 65.51 -19.87 15.07
N LEU A 199 64.44 -19.08 15.12
CA LEU A 199 63.37 -19.20 16.10
C LEU A 199 62.19 -19.86 15.41
N ARG A 200 61.75 -21.02 15.90
CA ARG A 200 60.52 -21.68 15.45
C ARG A 200 59.38 -21.26 16.35
N ILE A 201 58.35 -20.69 15.75
CA ILE A 201 57.09 -20.33 16.40
C ILE A 201 56.04 -21.31 15.91
N SER A 202 55.35 -21.98 16.82
CA SER A 202 54.25 -22.88 16.48
C SER A 202 53.01 -22.57 17.30
N PHE A 203 51.84 -22.66 16.71
CA PHE A 203 50.56 -22.48 17.39
C PHE A 203 49.48 -23.33 16.71
N THR A 204 48.37 -23.54 17.41
CA THR A 204 47.23 -24.32 16.91
C THR A 204 46.03 -23.42 16.76
N ILE A 205 45.43 -23.38 15.59
CA ILE A 205 44.11 -22.78 15.37
C ILE A 205 43.09 -23.86 15.70
N ALA A 206 42.25 -23.64 16.70
CA ALA A 206 41.21 -24.59 17.09
C ALA A 206 40.12 -24.69 16.02
N GLU A 207 39.46 -25.84 15.94
CA GLU A 207 38.27 -25.99 15.12
C GLU A 207 37.14 -25.05 15.56
N ASN A 208 36.39 -24.57 14.59
CA ASN A 208 35.24 -23.70 14.78
C ASN A 208 34.32 -23.86 13.57
N GLN A 209 33.13 -24.39 13.81
CA GLN A 209 32.11 -24.67 12.78
C GLN A 209 31.35 -23.42 12.33
N ILE A 210 31.38 -22.34 13.12
CA ILE A 210 30.72 -21.06 12.81
C ILE A 210 31.63 -20.16 11.97
N ALA A 211 32.95 -20.27 12.16
CA ALA A 211 33.92 -19.50 11.40
C ALA A 211 33.83 -19.77 9.88
N LYS A 212 34.22 -18.79 9.06
CA LYS A 212 34.34 -19.02 7.60
C LYS A 212 35.64 -19.76 7.29
N SER A 213 35.56 -20.81 6.47
CA SER A 213 36.72 -21.42 5.83
C SER A 213 37.37 -20.48 4.81
N GLY A 214 38.62 -20.73 4.50
CA GLY A 214 39.42 -19.95 3.56
C GLY A 214 40.82 -19.64 4.10
N ASP A 215 41.55 -18.82 3.34
CA ASP A 215 42.89 -18.41 3.73
C ASP A 215 42.81 -17.37 4.86
N LYS A 216 43.54 -17.64 5.95
CA LYS A 216 43.68 -16.78 7.12
C LYS A 216 45.12 -16.29 7.20
N GLU A 217 45.28 -15.02 7.57
CA GLU A 217 46.59 -14.42 7.75
C GLU A 217 46.77 -14.02 9.22
N TYR A 218 47.81 -14.56 9.85
CA TYR A 218 48.19 -14.20 11.20
C TYR A 218 49.49 -13.42 11.18
N TYR A 219 49.48 -12.26 11.83
CA TYR A 219 50.63 -11.38 11.93
C TYR A 219 51.41 -11.78 13.18
N VAL A 220 52.61 -12.32 12.99
CA VAL A 220 53.45 -12.78 14.10
C VAL A 220 54.50 -11.72 14.38
N GLN A 221 54.54 -11.24 15.62
CA GLN A 221 55.48 -10.26 16.10
C GLN A 221 56.38 -10.90 17.17
N VAL A 222 57.69 -10.92 16.92
CA VAL A 222 58.70 -11.39 17.85
C VAL A 222 59.49 -10.18 18.34
N ILE A 223 59.47 -9.91 19.65
CA ILE A 223 60.13 -8.75 20.26
C ILE A 223 61.25 -9.23 21.18
N ASP A 224 62.43 -8.61 21.08
CA ASP A 224 63.53 -8.84 22.02
C ASP A 224 63.39 -8.06 23.34
N SER A 225 64.31 -8.29 24.27
CA SER A 225 64.34 -7.61 25.59
C SER A 225 64.56 -6.09 25.51
N LYS A 226 64.90 -5.56 24.34
CA LYS A 226 65.12 -4.14 24.06
C LYS A 226 63.97 -3.51 23.27
N ASN A 227 62.83 -4.20 23.17
CA ASN A 227 61.64 -3.80 22.42
C ASN A 227 61.85 -3.70 20.89
N ASN A 228 62.84 -4.39 20.33
CA ASN A 228 63.01 -4.47 18.89
C ASN A 228 62.18 -5.62 18.32
N VAL A 229 61.34 -5.34 17.34
CA VAL A 229 60.69 -6.37 16.52
C VAL A 229 61.75 -7.07 15.66
N LEU A 230 61.80 -8.40 15.61
CA LEU A 230 62.76 -9.14 14.80
C LEU A 230 62.23 -9.39 13.37
N GLY A 231 63.08 -9.90 12.49
CA GLY A 231 62.69 -10.27 11.13
C GLY A 231 62.64 -9.10 10.15
N GLU A 232 61.69 -9.14 9.22
CA GLU A 232 61.56 -8.13 8.15
C GLU A 232 61.06 -6.77 8.67
N LYS A 233 60.47 -6.71 9.87
CA LYS A 233 59.95 -5.50 10.51
C LYS A 233 58.99 -4.71 9.61
N GLN A 234 58.04 -5.41 8.99
CA GLN A 234 57.02 -4.77 8.16
C GLN A 234 55.91 -4.18 9.04
N THR A 235 55.26 -3.13 8.54
CA THR A 235 54.11 -2.49 9.22
C THR A 235 52.86 -2.67 8.38
N ALA A 236 51.81 -3.24 8.98
CA ALA A 236 50.46 -3.28 8.41
C ALA A 236 49.58 -2.21 9.07
N THR A 237 48.71 -1.59 8.29
CA THR A 237 47.76 -0.58 8.76
C THR A 237 46.35 -1.17 8.74
N PHE A 238 45.65 -1.06 9.87
CA PHE A 238 44.29 -1.53 10.09
C PHE A 238 43.43 -0.36 10.59
N GLY A 239 42.82 0.37 9.66
CA GLY A 239 42.14 1.63 9.95
C GLY A 239 43.12 2.66 10.51
N ASP A 240 42.83 3.18 11.70
CA ASP A 240 43.68 4.17 12.39
C ASP A 240 44.86 3.54 13.16
N ASN A 241 44.92 2.20 13.24
CA ASN A 241 45.95 1.49 13.98
C ASN A 241 47.02 0.92 13.04
N SER A 242 48.27 0.87 13.48
CA SER A 242 49.37 0.22 12.77
C SER A 242 50.03 -0.86 13.63
N LEU A 243 50.36 -1.99 13.02
CA LEU A 243 51.07 -3.11 13.65
C LEU A 243 52.38 -3.38 12.92
N THR A 244 53.50 -3.28 13.63
CA THR A 244 54.79 -3.77 13.14
C THR A 244 54.97 -5.24 13.51
N TYR A 245 55.22 -6.09 12.53
CA TYR A 245 55.31 -7.55 12.69
C TYR A 245 56.60 -8.11 12.09
N SER A 246 56.93 -9.34 12.48
CA SER A 246 58.13 -10.05 12.03
C SER A 246 57.91 -10.80 10.72
N PHE A 247 56.76 -11.47 10.59
CA PHE A 247 56.31 -12.17 9.38
C PHE A 247 54.79 -12.43 9.41
N ILE A 248 54.21 -12.74 8.24
CA ILE A 248 52.83 -13.21 8.12
C ILE A 248 52.82 -14.73 7.96
N SER A 249 51.98 -15.39 8.76
CA SER A 249 51.65 -16.81 8.60
C SER A 249 50.33 -16.95 7.85
N LYS A 250 50.38 -17.47 6.62
CA LYS A 250 49.17 -17.78 5.83
C LYS A 250 48.73 -19.21 6.09
N VAL A 251 47.46 -19.40 6.45
CA VAL A 251 46.92 -20.70 6.85
C VAL A 251 45.62 -20.95 6.10
N LYS A 252 45.56 -22.05 5.37
CA LYS A 252 44.32 -22.52 4.75
C LYS A 252 43.46 -23.17 5.85
N TYR A 253 42.41 -22.49 6.28
CA TYR A 253 41.55 -22.95 7.35
C TYR A 253 40.27 -23.59 6.80
N GLU A 254 40.03 -24.85 7.16
CA GLU A 254 38.89 -25.66 6.67
C GLU A 254 37.93 -26.04 7.80
N ASN A 255 37.69 -25.11 8.75
CA ASN A 255 36.84 -25.32 9.93
C ASN A 255 37.31 -26.40 10.91
N LYS A 256 38.49 -26.97 10.68
CA LYS A 256 39.13 -28.00 11.49
C LYS A 256 40.35 -27.46 12.19
N THR A 257 40.82 -28.17 13.19
CA THR A 257 42.05 -27.83 13.90
C THR A 257 43.24 -27.86 12.94
N VAL A 258 44.02 -26.77 12.91
CA VAL A 258 45.23 -26.66 12.08
C VAL A 258 46.42 -26.29 12.94
N GLN A 259 47.52 -27.04 12.81
CA GLN A 259 48.79 -26.70 13.41
C GLN A 259 49.62 -25.86 12.45
N VAL A 260 50.15 -24.76 12.96
CA VAL A 260 50.96 -23.79 12.23
C VAL A 260 52.35 -23.80 12.86
N SER A 261 53.39 -23.86 12.02
CA SER A 261 54.78 -23.78 12.46
C SER A 261 55.59 -23.01 11.43
N GLN A 262 56.26 -21.95 11.87
CA GLN A 262 57.05 -21.09 10.99
C GLN A 262 58.38 -20.70 11.63
N ASP A 263 59.41 -20.70 10.79
CA ASP A 263 60.79 -20.43 11.17
C ASP A 263 61.14 -18.97 10.88
N LEU A 264 61.45 -18.20 11.92
CA LEU A 264 62.04 -16.88 11.83
C LEU A 264 63.57 -17.02 11.85
N ARG A 265 64.20 -16.82 10.70
CA ARG A 265 65.67 -16.82 10.59
C ARG A 265 66.26 -15.52 11.13
N GLY A 266 67.38 -15.62 11.81
CA GLY A 266 68.14 -14.46 12.30
C GLY A 266 69.61 -14.81 12.53
N LYS A 267 70.40 -13.80 12.85
CA LYS A 267 71.80 -13.94 13.27
C LYS A 267 72.01 -13.12 14.53
N ASP A 268 72.94 -13.55 15.37
CA ASP A 268 73.36 -12.82 16.57
C ASP A 268 72.21 -12.45 17.52
N PHE A 269 71.34 -13.42 17.82
CA PHE A 269 70.30 -13.22 18.82
C PHE A 269 70.93 -12.79 20.15
N ALA A 270 70.39 -11.72 20.73
CA ALA A 270 70.81 -11.21 22.02
C ALA A 270 70.39 -12.14 23.16
N LYS A 271 71.17 -12.17 24.23
CA LYS A 271 70.77 -12.83 25.46
C LYS A 271 69.61 -12.07 26.11
N GLY A 272 68.61 -12.79 26.60
CA GLY A 272 67.47 -12.21 27.31
C GLY A 272 66.13 -12.83 26.94
N ALA A 273 65.08 -12.20 27.44
CA ALA A 273 63.71 -12.58 27.18
C ALA A 273 63.26 -12.12 25.79
N TYR A 274 62.44 -12.94 25.16
CA TYR A 274 61.76 -12.70 23.91
C TYR A 274 60.26 -12.88 24.12
N PHE A 275 59.47 -12.00 23.51
CA PHE A 275 58.02 -12.05 23.52
C PHE A 275 57.53 -12.35 22.11
N VAL A 276 56.63 -13.33 21.99
CA VAL A 276 55.98 -13.65 20.73
C VAL A 276 54.51 -13.34 20.87
N ASN A 277 54.00 -12.50 19.99
CA ASN A 277 52.61 -12.09 19.89
C ASN A 277 52.08 -12.53 18.53
N VAL A 278 50.88 -13.11 18.51
CA VAL A 278 50.17 -13.49 17.30
C VAL A 278 48.90 -12.64 17.23
N PHE A 279 48.73 -11.96 16.11
CA PHE A 279 47.58 -11.10 15.86
C PHE A 279 46.74 -11.64 14.69
N ASP A 280 45.43 -11.56 14.83
CA ASP A 280 44.50 -11.60 13.70
C ASP A 280 44.15 -10.15 13.37
N GLN A 281 44.60 -9.66 12.22
CA GLN A 281 44.64 -8.23 11.91
C GLN A 281 45.35 -7.43 13.01
N ASN A 282 44.62 -6.60 13.77
CA ASN A 282 45.14 -5.82 14.90
C ASN A 282 44.76 -6.40 16.28
N GLU A 283 44.00 -7.50 16.34
CA GLU A 283 43.57 -8.13 17.59
C GLU A 283 44.61 -9.15 18.06
N LEU A 284 45.12 -8.99 19.27
CA LEU A 284 46.05 -9.95 19.87
C LEU A 284 45.29 -11.24 20.23
N VAL A 285 45.57 -12.32 19.51
CA VAL A 285 44.89 -13.62 19.70
C VAL A 285 45.71 -14.62 20.53
N SER A 286 47.03 -14.46 20.60
CA SER A 286 47.88 -15.28 21.46
C SER A 286 49.20 -14.60 21.81
N LYS A 287 49.76 -14.91 22.97
CA LYS A 287 51.07 -14.41 23.41
C LYS A 287 51.83 -15.45 24.23
N THR A 288 53.15 -15.45 24.13
CA THR A 288 54.05 -16.28 24.95
C THR A 288 55.42 -15.60 25.05
N SER A 289 56.29 -16.12 25.90
CA SER A 289 57.66 -15.68 26.01
C SER A 289 58.62 -16.85 26.20
N PHE A 290 59.88 -16.63 25.83
CA PHE A 290 60.98 -17.56 26.05
C PHE A 290 62.28 -16.78 26.28
N THR A 291 63.32 -17.44 26.76
CA THR A 291 64.59 -16.79 27.11
C THR A 291 65.75 -17.48 26.42
N LEU A 292 66.66 -16.69 25.84
CA LEU A 292 67.95 -17.16 25.34
C LEU A 292 69.08 -16.75 26.29
N LYS A 293 69.98 -17.69 26.60
CA LYS A 293 71.09 -17.58 27.55
C LYS A 293 72.45 -17.27 26.89
#